data_AF-A0A4Q2D3J0-F1
#
_entry.id   AF-A0A4Q2D3J0-F1
#
_cell.length_a   1.000
_cell.length_b   1.000
_cell.length_c   1.000
_cell.angle_alpha   90.00
_cell.angle_beta   90.00
_cell.angle_gamma   90.00
#
_symmetry.space_group_name_H-M   'P 1'
#
loop_
_entity.id
_entity.type
_entity.pdbx_description
1 polymer ?
#
loop_
_entity_poly.entity_id
_entity_poly.type
_entity_poly.pdbx_seq_one_letter_code
_entity_poly.pdbx_strand_id
1 'polypeptide(L)'
;MKHLRVTLSLLLAIIPFLVHARVYESLEYLPNRDYDFIIIGGGTAGSVVASRLTESNHFNVLLVEAGPNNEDVLDIKVPGFLNQINSTYNWNYVTEPLSGLNNRTLDYSRGHVLGGTSSINGMVYTRGAGDDYDAWARITDDLGWSWNSLIPFIKRNEKWVSPLGGRNITGQYDPRVHGYNGNTFVSLVQSEPTEFDRRFMQSAQQLSGEFPFNLDPNSSDPIGVSELMFFTSLRDVPF
;
A
#
# COMPACT_ATOMS: atom_id res chain seq x y z
N MET A 1 -36.17 -1.25 47.45
CA MET A 1 -34.69 -1.26 47.47
C MET A 1 -34.10 -2.64 47.17
N LYS A 2 -34.30 -3.19 45.96
CA LYS A 2 -33.71 -4.48 45.53
C LYS A 2 -33.48 -4.58 43.99
N HIS A 3 -33.25 -3.46 43.29
CA HIS A 3 -33.03 -3.49 41.83
C HIS A 3 -31.87 -2.62 41.33
N LEU A 4 -30.90 -2.26 42.17
CA LEU A 4 -29.77 -1.38 41.78
C LEU A 4 -28.39 -2.03 41.92
N ARG A 5 -28.27 -3.34 41.73
CA ARG A 5 -26.99 -4.06 41.94
C ARG A 5 -26.55 -5.01 40.81
N VAL A 6 -27.08 -4.85 39.59
CA VAL A 6 -26.65 -5.69 38.44
C VAL A 6 -26.06 -4.89 37.28
N THR A 7 -26.10 -3.56 37.30
CA THR A 7 -25.65 -2.71 36.19
C THR A 7 -24.22 -2.15 36.30
N LEU A 8 -23.40 -2.62 37.26
CA LEU A 8 -22.01 -2.14 37.43
C LEU A 8 -20.93 -3.17 37.05
N SER A 9 -21.29 -4.41 36.71
CA SER A 9 -20.33 -5.48 36.41
C SER A 9 -20.13 -5.75 34.90
N LEU A 10 -20.88 -5.06 34.03
CA LEU A 10 -20.74 -5.16 32.57
C LEU A 10 -19.92 -4.03 31.94
N LEU A 11 -19.49 -3.04 32.74
CA LEU A 11 -18.73 -1.86 32.29
C LEU A 11 -17.20 -2.00 32.40
N LEU A 12 -16.69 -3.17 32.82
CA LEU A 12 -15.26 -3.45 33.00
C LEU A 12 -14.69 -4.50 32.03
N ALA A 13 -15.50 -5.03 31.10
CA ALA A 13 -15.09 -6.08 30.16
C ALA A 13 -15.04 -5.63 28.70
N ILE A 14 -14.97 -4.32 28.44
CA ILE A 14 -14.61 -3.79 27.12
C ILE A 14 -13.48 -2.79 27.34
N ILE A 15 -12.35 -3.28 27.84
CA ILE A 15 -11.08 -2.61 27.54
C ILE A 15 -10.87 -2.94 26.06
N PRO A 16 -10.94 -1.97 25.13
CA PRO A 16 -10.47 -2.25 23.78
C PRO A 16 -9.06 -2.81 23.94
N PHE A 17 -8.79 -3.98 23.37
CA PHE A 17 -7.43 -4.49 23.25
C PHE A 17 -6.67 -3.47 22.41
N LEU A 18 -6.16 -2.43 23.09
CA LEU A 18 -5.28 -1.44 22.53
C LEU A 18 -4.00 -2.21 22.25
N VAL A 19 -3.83 -2.62 20.99
CA VAL A 19 -2.52 -2.94 20.47
C VAL A 19 -1.70 -1.67 20.65
N HIS A 20 -0.93 -1.61 21.74
CA HIS A 20 -0.03 -0.49 22.01
C HIS A 20 1.22 -0.69 21.14
N ALA A 21 1.11 -0.34 19.86
CA ALA A 21 2.30 -0.06 19.09
C ALA A 21 2.97 1.18 19.69
N ARG A 22 4.26 1.09 20.00
CA ARG A 22 5.05 2.21 20.49
C ARG A 22 6.33 2.31 19.67
N VAL A 23 6.55 3.48 19.09
CA VAL A 23 7.79 3.80 18.39
C VAL A 23 8.82 4.24 19.41
N TYR A 24 10.03 3.73 19.29
CA TYR A 24 11.18 4.09 20.12
C TYR A 24 12.31 4.56 19.20
N GLU A 25 12.72 5.82 19.35
CA GLU A 25 13.79 6.44 18.56
C GLU A 25 15.21 6.09 19.08
N SER A 26 15.29 5.37 20.21
CA SER A 26 16.55 4.93 20.81
C SER A 26 16.39 3.58 21.50
N LEU A 27 17.42 2.74 21.37
CA LEU A 27 17.52 1.44 22.02
C LEU A 27 17.52 1.53 23.55
N GLU A 28 17.95 2.67 24.12
CA GLU A 28 17.95 2.88 25.58
C GLU A 28 16.53 2.83 26.18
N TYR A 29 15.52 3.26 25.41
CA TYR A 29 14.13 3.23 25.83
C TYR A 29 13.41 1.93 25.46
N LEU A 30 14.08 1.03 24.74
CA LEU A 30 13.50 -0.23 24.35
C LEU A 30 13.34 -1.10 25.62
N PRO A 31 12.11 -1.53 25.94
CA PRO A 31 11.87 -2.33 27.13
C PRO A 31 12.58 -3.67 27.01
N ASN A 32 13.27 -4.06 28.08
CA ASN A 32 13.89 -5.37 28.19
C ASN A 32 12.81 -6.45 28.34
N ARG A 33 12.46 -7.10 27.22
CA ARG A 33 11.50 -8.20 27.14
C ARG A 33 11.92 -9.15 26.01
N ASP A 34 11.42 -10.38 26.08
CA ASP A 34 11.57 -11.34 24.99
C ASP A 34 10.59 -11.01 23.85
N TYR A 35 11.05 -11.22 22.61
CA TYR A 35 10.27 -11.03 21.40
C TYR A 35 10.16 -12.37 20.66
N ASP A 36 8.95 -12.73 20.27
CA ASP A 36 8.69 -13.93 19.48
C ASP A 36 9.17 -13.76 18.03
N PHE A 37 9.06 -12.52 17.50
CA PHE A 37 9.51 -12.18 16.17
C PHE A 37 10.26 -10.86 16.15
N ILE A 38 11.37 -10.82 15.40
CA ILE A 38 12.09 -9.60 15.08
C ILE A 38 12.03 -9.40 13.56
N ILE A 39 11.44 -8.29 13.14
CA ILE A 39 11.28 -7.91 11.73
C ILE A 39 12.29 -6.81 11.43
N ILE A 40 13.19 -7.08 10.48
CA ILE A 40 14.20 -6.13 10.04
C ILE A 40 13.67 -5.41 8.80
N GLY A 41 13.41 -4.11 8.96
CA GLY A 41 12.81 -3.24 7.96
C GLY A 41 11.31 -3.03 8.20
N GLY A 42 10.95 -1.81 8.59
CA GLY A 42 9.60 -1.29 8.70
C GLY A 42 8.99 -0.85 7.37
N GLY A 43 9.41 -1.47 6.26
CA GLY A 43 8.93 -1.14 4.93
C GLY A 43 7.55 -1.72 4.60
N THR A 44 7.21 -1.71 3.31
CA THR A 44 5.91 -2.17 2.77
C THR A 44 5.54 -3.58 3.25
N ALA A 45 6.44 -4.57 3.14
CA ALA A 45 6.16 -5.94 3.55
C ALA A 45 6.32 -6.15 5.07
N GLY A 46 7.37 -5.60 5.67
CA GLY A 46 7.66 -5.76 7.10
C GLY A 46 6.54 -5.22 7.99
N SER A 47 5.96 -4.08 7.62
CA SER A 47 4.78 -3.51 8.31
C SER A 47 3.56 -4.43 8.23
N VAL A 48 3.32 -5.08 7.09
CA VAL A 48 2.22 -6.04 6.93
C VAL A 48 2.45 -7.26 7.82
N VAL A 49 3.65 -7.85 7.80
CA VAL A 49 3.97 -9.01 8.63
C VAL A 49 3.83 -8.68 10.12
N ALA A 50 4.37 -7.54 10.57
CA ALA A 50 4.26 -7.09 11.95
C ALA A 50 2.80 -6.91 12.39
N SER A 51 2.01 -6.22 11.55
CA SER A 51 0.58 -6.00 11.80
C SER A 51 -0.19 -7.32 11.90
N ARG A 52 0.11 -8.32 11.05
CA ARG A 52 -0.62 -9.59 11.06
C ARG A 52 -0.23 -10.50 12.21
N LEU A 53 1.04 -10.57 12.58
CA LEU A 53 1.49 -11.37 13.73
C LEU A 53 0.88 -10.84 15.04
N THR A 54 0.78 -9.52 15.19
CA THR A 54 0.23 -8.88 16.39
C THR A 54 -1.29 -8.98 16.53
N GLU A 55 -2.04 -9.32 15.47
CA GLU A 55 -3.51 -9.54 15.54
C GLU A 55 -3.92 -10.66 16.51
N SER A 56 -3.02 -11.63 16.76
CA SER A 56 -3.29 -12.75 17.67
C SER A 56 -3.22 -12.40 19.16
N ASN A 57 -2.63 -11.25 19.53
CA ASN A 57 -2.24 -10.89 20.91
C ASN A 57 -1.34 -11.91 21.63
N HIS A 58 -0.87 -12.97 20.95
CA HIS A 58 -0.03 -14.00 21.53
C HIS A 58 1.47 -13.74 21.32
N PHE A 59 1.80 -12.89 20.34
CA PHE A 59 3.18 -12.63 19.93
C PHE A 59 3.63 -11.21 20.28
N ASN A 60 4.79 -11.12 20.94
CA ASN A 60 5.56 -9.90 21.07
C ASN A 60 6.42 -9.72 19.80
N VAL A 61 6.16 -8.66 19.05
CA VAL A 61 6.87 -8.38 17.80
C VAL A 61 7.72 -7.12 17.96
N LEU A 62 9.00 -7.21 17.62
CA LEU A 62 9.89 -6.07 17.45
C LEU A 62 10.06 -5.80 15.96
N LEU A 63 9.77 -4.59 15.52
CA LEU A 63 10.08 -4.12 14.17
C LEU A 63 11.19 -3.08 14.28
N VAL A 64 12.27 -3.31 13.54
CA VAL A 64 13.46 -2.44 13.52
C VAL A 64 13.53 -1.77 12.16
N GLU A 65 13.39 -0.46 12.11
CA GLU A 65 13.52 0.35 10.90
C GLU A 65 14.78 1.22 10.99
N ALA A 66 15.49 1.35 9.88
CA ALA A 66 16.71 2.16 9.81
C ALA A 66 16.40 3.66 9.68
N GLY A 67 15.34 3.98 8.94
CA GLY A 67 14.90 5.35 8.71
C GLY A 67 14.06 5.95 9.84
N PRO A 68 13.83 7.28 9.78
CA PRO A 68 12.99 7.97 10.75
C PRO A 68 11.52 7.57 10.62
N ASN A 69 10.72 7.99 11.60
CA ASN A 69 9.26 7.94 11.53
C ASN A 69 8.73 8.75 10.32
N ASN A 70 7.60 8.31 9.73
CA ASN A 70 6.90 9.01 8.65
C ASN A 70 5.71 9.87 9.15
N GLU A 71 5.41 9.84 10.45
CA GLU A 71 4.38 10.68 11.03
C GLU A 71 4.72 12.18 10.85
N ASP A 72 3.69 12.96 10.51
CA ASP A 72 3.78 14.42 10.33
C ASP A 72 4.81 14.94 9.31
N VAL A 73 5.26 14.08 8.39
CA VAL A 73 6.09 14.47 7.26
C VAL A 73 5.21 14.90 6.07
N LEU A 74 5.12 16.21 5.84
CA LEU A 74 4.26 16.79 4.79
C LEU A 74 4.56 16.23 3.38
N ASP A 75 5.84 16.16 3.01
CA ASP A 75 6.27 15.72 1.67
C ASP A 75 5.91 14.26 1.36
N ILE A 76 5.76 13.43 2.41
CA ILE A 76 5.32 12.03 2.32
C ILE A 76 3.78 11.94 2.29
N LYS A 77 3.09 12.81 3.05
CA LYS A 77 1.63 12.80 3.15
C LYS A 77 0.93 13.34 1.92
N VAL A 78 1.52 14.31 1.22
CA VAL A 78 0.87 14.99 0.08
C VAL A 78 1.26 14.30 -1.24
N PRO A 79 0.32 13.62 -1.94
CA PRO A 79 0.63 12.89 -3.17
C PRO A 79 1.36 13.71 -4.24
N GLY A 80 1.01 15.00 -4.38
CA GLY A 80 1.61 15.91 -5.36
C GLY A 80 3.05 16.30 -5.06
N PHE A 81 3.60 15.96 -3.88
CA PHE A 81 4.96 16.32 -3.46
C PHE A 81 5.99 15.22 -3.73
N LEU A 82 5.64 14.17 -4.49
CA LEU A 82 6.56 13.07 -4.85
C LEU A 82 7.96 13.54 -5.28
N ASN A 83 8.05 14.60 -6.08
CA ASN A 83 9.32 15.13 -6.60
C ASN A 83 10.02 16.10 -5.64
N GLN A 84 9.46 16.34 -4.45
CA GLN A 84 9.94 17.26 -3.43
C GLN A 84 10.33 16.53 -2.14
N ILE A 85 10.21 15.20 -2.10
CA ILE A 85 10.56 14.38 -0.93
C ILE A 85 12.04 14.59 -0.57
N ASN A 86 12.28 14.98 0.68
CA ASN A 86 13.63 15.17 1.20
C ASN A 86 14.47 13.89 1.06
N SER A 87 15.73 14.03 0.63
CA SER A 87 16.66 12.92 0.43
C SER A 87 16.99 12.13 1.71
N THR A 88 16.71 12.67 2.89
CA THR A 88 16.84 11.97 4.19
C THR A 88 15.92 10.74 4.27
N TYR A 89 14.78 10.76 3.56
CA TYR A 89 13.84 9.64 3.48
C TYR A 89 14.19 8.62 2.38
N ASN A 90 15.37 8.76 1.79
CA ASN A 90 15.87 7.91 0.72
C ASN A 90 17.23 7.34 1.10
N TRP A 91 17.48 6.09 0.75
CA TRP A 91 18.81 5.48 0.89
C TRP A 91 19.84 6.10 -0.06
N ASN A 92 19.40 6.76 -1.14
CA ASN A 92 20.24 7.38 -2.16
C ASN A 92 21.25 6.40 -2.77
N TYR A 93 20.83 5.14 -2.95
CA TYR A 93 21.64 4.17 -3.66
C TYR A 93 21.84 4.60 -5.11
N VAL A 94 22.97 4.22 -5.67
CA VAL A 94 23.27 4.33 -7.09
C VAL A 94 23.68 2.96 -7.61
N THR A 95 23.39 2.69 -8.88
CA THR A 95 23.88 1.48 -9.54
C THR A 95 25.39 1.57 -9.74
N GLU A 96 26.06 0.42 -9.86
CA GLU A 96 27.37 0.37 -10.50
C GLU A 96 27.28 0.89 -11.96
N PRO A 97 28.40 1.28 -12.59
CA PRO A 97 28.42 1.67 -14.00
C PRO A 97 27.85 0.58 -14.90
N LEU A 98 26.77 0.91 -15.62
CA LEU A 98 26.07 -0.05 -16.47
C LEU A 98 26.63 -0.01 -17.89
N SER A 99 27.32 -1.06 -18.32
CA SER A 99 27.95 -1.15 -19.66
C SER A 99 26.95 -0.99 -20.80
N GLY A 100 25.74 -1.54 -20.64
CA GLY A 100 24.63 -1.37 -21.59
C GLY A 100 24.08 0.07 -21.66
N LEU A 101 24.48 0.95 -20.76
CA LEU A 101 24.05 2.35 -20.68
C LEU A 101 25.24 3.31 -20.72
N ASN A 102 26.24 3.01 -21.56
CA ASN A 102 27.46 3.83 -21.73
C ASN A 102 28.20 4.07 -20.39
N ASN A 103 28.24 3.05 -19.53
CA ASN A 103 28.85 3.12 -18.19
C ASN A 103 28.26 4.20 -17.28
N ARG A 104 27.01 4.62 -17.50
CA ARG A 104 26.32 5.52 -16.58
C ARG A 104 26.02 4.82 -15.26
N THR A 105 26.10 5.59 -14.19
CA THR A 105 25.49 5.26 -12.89
C THR A 105 24.09 5.87 -12.84
N LEU A 106 23.13 5.14 -12.30
CA LEU A 106 21.74 5.60 -12.18
C LEU A 106 21.31 5.63 -10.72
N ASP A 107 20.45 6.59 -10.38
CA ASP A 107 19.82 6.65 -9.07
C ASP A 107 18.91 5.44 -8.87
N TYR A 108 19.02 4.81 -7.71
CA TYR A 108 18.22 3.64 -7.31
C TYR A 108 17.46 3.95 -6.02
N SER A 109 16.47 4.82 -6.16
CA SER A 109 15.63 5.33 -5.05
C SER A 109 14.98 4.21 -4.25
N ARG A 110 15.30 4.11 -2.95
CA ARG A 110 14.70 3.19 -1.96
C ARG A 110 14.33 3.98 -0.71
N GLY A 111 13.15 3.73 -0.14
CA GLY A 111 12.70 4.44 1.06
C GLY A 111 13.54 4.08 2.27
N HIS A 112 14.03 5.11 2.96
CA HIS A 112 14.72 5.07 4.24
C HIS A 112 13.88 5.84 5.26
N VAL A 113 12.76 5.24 5.66
CA VAL A 113 11.72 5.83 6.53
C VAL A 113 10.76 4.71 6.94
N LEU A 114 10.03 4.84 8.05
CA LEU A 114 8.91 3.96 8.35
C LEU A 114 7.89 3.92 7.20
N GLY A 115 7.42 2.72 6.84
CA GLY A 115 6.69 2.44 5.59
C GLY A 115 7.60 2.17 4.38
N GLY A 116 8.88 2.53 4.45
CA GLY A 116 9.88 2.29 3.41
C GLY A 116 9.48 2.91 2.08
N THR A 117 9.67 2.19 0.98
CA THR A 117 9.38 2.71 -0.36
C THR A 117 7.90 3.03 -0.59
N SER A 118 6.94 2.47 0.17
CA SER A 118 5.54 2.91 0.04
C SER A 118 5.29 4.32 0.57
N SER A 119 6.22 4.89 1.35
CA SER A 119 6.15 6.28 1.82
C SER A 119 6.73 7.28 0.80
N ILE A 120 7.45 6.82 -0.23
CA ILE A 120 8.14 7.70 -1.19
C ILE A 120 7.87 7.36 -2.66
N ASN A 121 6.90 6.48 -2.95
CA ASN A 121 6.59 6.05 -4.31
C ASN A 121 5.49 6.92 -4.96
N GLY A 122 5.24 6.70 -6.25
CA GLY A 122 4.19 7.40 -6.99
C GLY A 122 2.77 6.91 -6.74
N MET A 123 2.53 6.10 -5.71
CA MET A 123 1.22 5.59 -5.28
C MET A 123 0.43 4.74 -6.29
N VAL A 124 0.91 4.56 -7.52
CA VAL A 124 0.23 3.75 -8.53
C VAL A 124 -0.08 2.36 -7.98
N TYR A 125 -1.35 1.96 -8.10
CA TYR A 125 -1.84 0.67 -7.66
C TYR A 125 -2.15 -0.20 -8.88
N THR A 126 -1.21 -1.07 -9.21
CA THR A 126 -1.38 -2.13 -10.22
C THR A 126 -0.95 -3.47 -9.62
N ARG A 127 -1.65 -4.54 -10.00
CA ARG A 127 -1.39 -5.90 -9.49
C ARG A 127 -0.44 -6.71 -10.37
N GLY A 128 -0.27 -6.35 -11.63
CA GLY A 128 0.44 -7.18 -12.63
C GLY A 128 -0.50 -8.17 -13.32
N ALA A 129 0.04 -8.93 -14.26
CA ALA A 129 -0.73 -9.94 -15.01
C ALA A 129 -0.88 -11.22 -14.19
N GLY A 130 -1.98 -11.95 -14.37
CA GLY A 130 -2.18 -13.26 -13.75
C GLY A 130 -1.05 -14.24 -14.10
N ASP A 131 -0.57 -14.15 -15.34
CA ASP A 131 0.56 -14.94 -15.84
C ASP A 131 1.86 -14.71 -15.06
N ASP A 132 2.08 -13.53 -14.46
CA ASP A 132 3.25 -13.25 -13.62
C ASP A 132 3.24 -14.14 -12.37
N TYR A 133 2.07 -14.24 -11.73
CA TYR A 133 1.86 -15.06 -10.52
C TYR A 133 1.89 -16.55 -10.83
N ASP A 134 1.27 -16.97 -11.94
CA ASP A 134 1.32 -18.37 -12.38
C ASP A 134 2.73 -18.77 -12.81
N ALA A 135 3.52 -17.83 -13.36
CA ALA A 135 4.94 -18.04 -13.58
C ALA A 135 5.70 -18.21 -12.26
N TRP A 136 5.41 -17.42 -11.23
CA TRP A 136 6.01 -17.62 -9.90
C TRP A 136 5.68 -19.00 -9.34
N ALA A 137 4.41 -19.40 -9.37
CA ALA A 137 3.96 -20.71 -8.90
C ALA A 137 4.71 -21.86 -9.60
N ARG A 138 4.93 -21.74 -10.91
CA ARG A 138 5.69 -22.73 -11.69
C ARG A 138 7.18 -22.73 -11.35
N ILE A 139 7.78 -21.56 -11.14
CA ILE A 139 9.22 -21.43 -10.81
C ILE A 139 9.50 -21.98 -9.40
N THR A 140 8.59 -21.75 -8.46
CA THR A 140 8.74 -22.17 -7.07
C THR A 140 8.22 -23.57 -6.79
N ASP A 141 7.48 -24.17 -7.73
CA ASP A 141 6.73 -25.43 -7.54
C ASP A 141 5.72 -25.34 -6.38
N ASP A 142 5.12 -24.16 -6.20
CA ASP A 142 4.15 -23.87 -5.15
C ASP A 142 2.93 -23.12 -5.70
N LEU A 143 1.82 -23.85 -5.86
CA LEU A 143 0.54 -23.31 -6.33
C LEU A 143 -0.06 -22.23 -5.43
N GLY A 144 0.44 -22.09 -4.19
CA GLY A 144 0.13 -20.98 -3.30
C GLY A 144 0.47 -19.61 -3.89
N TRP A 145 1.40 -19.54 -4.84
CA TRP A 145 1.79 -18.31 -5.55
C TRP A 145 0.99 -18.03 -6.82
N SER A 146 0.08 -18.91 -7.24
CA SER A 146 -0.73 -18.68 -8.44
C SER A 146 -1.68 -17.50 -8.27
N TRP A 147 -2.10 -16.89 -9.38
CA TRP A 147 -3.03 -15.76 -9.36
C TRP A 147 -4.29 -16.08 -8.54
N ASN A 148 -4.87 -17.25 -8.79
CA ASN A 148 -6.09 -17.71 -8.13
C ASN A 148 -5.92 -17.91 -6.62
N SER A 149 -4.72 -18.33 -6.17
CA SER A 149 -4.40 -18.48 -4.76
C SER A 149 -4.18 -17.13 -4.06
N LEU A 150 -3.59 -16.15 -4.75
CA LEU A 150 -3.20 -14.86 -4.16
C LEU A 150 -4.26 -13.77 -4.25
N ILE A 151 -5.13 -13.76 -5.27
CA ILE A 151 -6.15 -12.72 -5.42
C ILE A 151 -7.05 -12.54 -4.18
N PRO A 152 -7.43 -13.57 -3.40
CA PRO A 152 -8.17 -13.37 -2.16
C PRO A 152 -7.39 -12.58 -1.10
N PHE A 153 -6.06 -12.75 -1.02
CA PHE A 153 -5.21 -12.01 -0.09
C PHE A 153 -4.98 -10.57 -0.55
N ILE A 154 -4.80 -10.36 -1.86
CA ILE A 154 -4.68 -9.01 -2.44
C ILE A 154 -5.96 -8.20 -2.16
N LYS A 155 -7.15 -8.78 -2.41
CA LYS A 155 -8.43 -8.14 -2.06
C LYS A 155 -8.63 -7.95 -0.56
N ARG A 156 -8.04 -8.81 0.29
CA ARG A 156 -8.10 -8.63 1.75
C ARG A 156 -7.22 -7.48 2.24
N ASN A 157 -6.14 -7.17 1.53
CA ASN A 157 -5.29 -6.02 1.85
C ASN A 157 -5.91 -4.70 1.39
N GLU A 158 -6.66 -4.72 0.29
CA GLU A 158 -7.25 -3.55 -0.34
C GLU A 158 -8.54 -3.05 0.33
N LYS A 159 -8.66 -1.72 0.38
CA LYS A 159 -9.87 -0.99 0.73
C LYS A 159 -10.15 0.07 -0.34
N TRP A 160 -10.96 -0.29 -1.32
CA TRP A 160 -11.44 0.65 -2.31
C TRP A 160 -12.30 1.74 -1.64
N VAL A 161 -12.02 2.99 -2.00
CA VAL A 161 -12.77 4.17 -1.56
C VAL A 161 -13.05 5.08 -2.74
N SER A 162 -14.17 5.80 -2.68
CA SER A 162 -14.46 6.85 -3.65
C SER A 162 -13.39 7.95 -3.57
N PRO A 163 -12.98 8.54 -4.71
CA PRO A 163 -12.07 9.67 -4.69
C PRO A 163 -12.65 10.83 -3.89
N LEU A 164 -11.76 11.60 -3.25
CA LEU A 164 -12.12 12.87 -2.62
C LEU A 164 -12.77 13.81 -3.65
N GLY A 165 -13.74 14.62 -3.21
CA GLY A 165 -14.51 15.51 -4.08
C GLY A 165 -15.74 14.87 -4.74
N GLY A 166 -15.91 13.54 -4.66
CA GLY A 166 -17.18 12.88 -5.00
C GLY A 166 -17.53 12.88 -6.49
N ARG A 167 -16.53 12.99 -7.38
CA ARG A 167 -16.76 12.89 -8.83
C ARG A 167 -17.35 11.54 -9.21
N ASN A 168 -18.12 11.52 -10.30
CA ASN A 168 -18.69 10.28 -10.82
C ASN A 168 -17.59 9.42 -11.45
N ILE A 169 -17.41 8.21 -10.92
CA ILE A 169 -16.42 7.22 -11.37
C ILE A 169 -17.06 6.00 -12.05
N THR A 170 -18.35 6.06 -12.37
CA THR A 170 -19.06 4.95 -13.02
C THR A 170 -18.41 4.63 -14.37
N GLY A 171 -18.09 3.34 -14.59
CA GLY A 171 -17.48 2.89 -15.83
C GLY A 171 -15.97 3.12 -15.94
N GLN A 172 -15.30 3.53 -14.85
CA GLN A 172 -13.86 3.77 -14.80
C GLN A 172 -13.07 2.66 -14.09
N TYR A 173 -13.76 1.68 -13.51
CA TYR A 173 -13.18 0.52 -12.84
C TYR A 173 -14.22 -0.61 -12.74
N ASP A 174 -13.79 -1.84 -12.45
CA ASP A 174 -14.68 -2.97 -12.18
C ASP A 174 -14.79 -3.23 -10.67
N PRO A 175 -15.90 -2.86 -10.00
CA PRO A 175 -16.03 -3.06 -8.56
C PRO A 175 -15.95 -4.52 -8.11
N ARG A 176 -16.13 -5.49 -9.02
CA ARG A 176 -16.06 -6.92 -8.68
C ARG A 176 -14.65 -7.39 -8.37
N VAL A 177 -13.63 -6.72 -8.91
CA VAL A 177 -12.23 -7.13 -8.77
C VAL A 177 -11.53 -6.49 -7.58
N HIS A 178 -12.18 -5.58 -6.85
CA HIS A 178 -11.58 -4.87 -5.71
C HIS A 178 -11.98 -5.40 -4.34
N GLY A 179 -11.10 -5.15 -3.36
CA GLY A 179 -11.35 -5.31 -1.93
C GLY A 179 -11.93 -4.05 -1.29
N TYR A 180 -12.70 -4.20 -0.22
CA TYR A 180 -13.39 -3.07 0.45
C TYR A 180 -13.17 -3.00 1.96
N ASN A 181 -12.46 -3.99 2.52
CA ASN A 181 -12.36 -4.20 3.97
C ASN A 181 -10.91 -4.24 4.47
N GLY A 182 -9.94 -3.98 3.59
CA GLY A 182 -8.52 -4.02 3.92
C GLY A 182 -8.00 -2.75 4.59
N ASN A 183 -6.67 -2.65 4.63
CA ASN A 183 -5.96 -1.57 5.31
C ASN A 183 -5.35 -0.55 4.34
N THR A 184 -5.14 -0.94 3.09
CA THR A 184 -4.58 -0.08 2.03
C THR A 184 -5.71 0.57 1.26
N PHE A 185 -5.88 1.88 1.42
CA PHE A 185 -6.91 2.62 0.71
C PHE A 185 -6.52 2.73 -0.76
N VAL A 186 -7.46 2.48 -1.68
CA VAL A 186 -7.25 2.60 -3.12
C VAL A 186 -8.38 3.42 -3.71
N SER A 187 -8.05 4.37 -4.58
CA SER A 187 -9.04 5.18 -5.29
C SER A 187 -8.55 5.55 -6.69
N LEU A 188 -9.47 6.05 -7.51
CA LEU A 188 -9.12 6.80 -8.70
C LEU A 188 -8.62 8.21 -8.34
N VAL A 189 -8.13 8.94 -9.34
CA VAL A 189 -7.74 10.36 -9.19
C VAL A 189 -8.91 11.22 -8.72
N GLN A 190 -8.62 12.22 -7.89
CA GLN A 190 -9.63 13.13 -7.32
C GLN A 190 -10.14 14.17 -8.33
N SER A 191 -9.30 14.58 -9.28
CA SER A 191 -9.65 15.57 -10.28
C SER A 191 -10.52 14.97 -11.37
N GLU A 192 -11.37 15.78 -11.98
CA GLU A 192 -12.04 15.43 -13.23
C GLU A 192 -10.99 15.21 -14.34
N PRO A 193 -11.27 14.31 -15.32
CA PRO A 193 -10.42 14.12 -16.47
C PRO A 193 -10.14 15.45 -17.17
N THR A 194 -8.87 15.71 -17.43
CA THR A 194 -8.40 16.86 -18.20
C THR A 194 -8.77 16.70 -19.67
N GLU A 195 -8.58 17.77 -20.44
CA GLU A 195 -8.75 17.69 -21.90
C GLU A 195 -7.74 16.72 -22.54
N PHE A 196 -6.55 16.58 -21.95
CA PHE A 196 -5.57 15.59 -22.40
C PHE A 196 -6.11 14.17 -22.21
N ASP A 197 -6.64 13.86 -21.02
CA ASP A 197 -7.18 12.54 -20.70
C ASP A 197 -8.32 12.17 -21.66
N ARG A 198 -9.24 13.10 -21.93
CA ARG A 198 -10.34 12.87 -22.88
C ARG A 198 -9.84 12.59 -24.30
N ARG A 199 -8.87 13.38 -24.78
CA ARG A 199 -8.29 13.18 -26.12
C ARG A 199 -7.51 11.88 -26.20
N PHE A 200 -6.80 11.52 -25.14
CA PHE A 200 -6.08 10.25 -25.05
C PHE A 200 -7.04 9.07 -25.16
N MET A 201 -8.12 9.06 -24.35
CA MET A 201 -9.13 8.01 -24.41
C MET A 201 -9.84 7.93 -25.77
N GLN A 202 -10.17 9.07 -26.38
CA GLN A 202 -10.75 9.10 -27.73
C GLN A 202 -9.80 8.53 -28.78
N SER A 203 -8.51 8.85 -28.69
CA SER A 203 -7.48 8.36 -29.60
C SER A 203 -7.27 6.85 -29.44
N ALA A 204 -7.24 6.36 -28.20
CA ALA A 204 -7.16 4.93 -27.90
C ALA A 204 -8.35 4.16 -28.49
N GLN A 205 -9.57 4.69 -28.40
CA GLN A 205 -10.75 4.08 -29.02
C GLN A 205 -10.65 3.98 -30.55
N GLN A 206 -10.10 5.00 -31.21
CA GLN A 206 -9.89 4.98 -32.67
C GLN A 206 -8.83 3.96 -33.09
N LEU A 207 -7.86 3.69 -32.22
CA LEU A 207 -6.77 2.74 -32.41
C LEU A 207 -6.97 1.46 -31.58
N SER A 208 -8.22 1.05 -31.36
CA SER A 208 -8.59 -0.03 -30.43
C SER A 208 -7.96 -1.40 -30.70
N GLY A 209 -7.41 -1.63 -31.90
CA GLY A 209 -6.61 -2.83 -32.19
C GLY A 209 -5.26 -2.86 -31.46
N GLU A 210 -4.66 -1.71 -31.19
CA GLU A 210 -3.38 -1.56 -30.48
C GLU A 210 -3.57 -1.05 -29.05
N PHE A 211 -4.57 -0.18 -28.84
CA PHE A 211 -4.88 0.43 -27.54
C PHE A 211 -6.30 0.09 -27.10
N PRO A 212 -6.62 -1.20 -26.87
CA PRO A 212 -7.95 -1.59 -26.42
C PRO A 212 -8.27 -0.92 -25.08
N PHE A 213 -9.52 -0.51 -24.89
CA PHE A 213 -9.96 -0.04 -23.57
C PHE A 213 -9.97 -1.22 -22.59
N ASN A 214 -9.34 -1.02 -21.44
CA ASN A 214 -9.38 -1.94 -20.32
C ASN A 214 -10.13 -1.25 -19.17
N LEU A 215 -11.26 -1.83 -18.77
CA LEU A 215 -12.06 -1.29 -17.67
C LEU A 215 -11.27 -1.32 -16.36
N ASP A 216 -10.44 -2.34 -16.15
CA ASP A 216 -9.72 -2.53 -14.91
C ASP A 216 -8.46 -3.39 -15.11
N PRO A 217 -7.25 -2.78 -15.08
CA PRO A 217 -6.01 -3.51 -15.32
C PRO A 217 -5.64 -4.43 -14.14
N ASN A 218 -6.39 -4.38 -13.04
CA ASN A 218 -6.19 -5.22 -11.86
C ASN A 218 -6.99 -6.54 -11.89
N SER A 219 -7.62 -6.85 -13.03
CA SER A 219 -8.50 -8.00 -13.23
C SER A 219 -7.83 -9.30 -13.72
N SER A 220 -6.49 -9.34 -13.72
CA SER A 220 -5.56 -10.39 -14.23
C SER A 220 -4.99 -10.14 -15.62
N ASP A 221 -5.67 -9.35 -16.45
CA ASP A 221 -5.18 -8.93 -17.76
C ASP A 221 -4.99 -7.41 -17.78
N PRO A 222 -3.75 -6.92 -17.67
CA PRO A 222 -3.47 -5.48 -17.62
C PRO A 222 -3.38 -4.83 -19.00
N ILE A 223 -3.53 -5.58 -20.10
CA ILE A 223 -3.35 -5.04 -21.45
C ILE A 223 -4.43 -4.01 -21.75
N GLY A 224 -4.01 -2.86 -22.29
CA GLY A 224 -4.90 -1.82 -22.79
C GLY A 224 -4.75 -0.47 -22.09
N VAL A 225 -5.72 0.39 -22.35
CA VAL A 225 -5.83 1.74 -21.79
C VAL A 225 -6.91 1.76 -20.74
N SER A 226 -6.54 2.14 -19.52
CA SER A 226 -7.43 2.21 -18.37
C SER A 226 -7.25 3.51 -17.61
N GLU A 227 -8.22 3.82 -16.76
CA GLU A 227 -8.04 4.85 -15.74
C GLU A 227 -7.01 4.38 -14.70
N LEU A 228 -6.18 5.31 -14.22
CA LEU A 228 -5.09 5.01 -13.29
C LEU A 228 -5.59 5.03 -11.85
N MET A 229 -5.24 4.00 -11.10
CA MET A 229 -5.61 3.83 -9.69
C MET A 229 -4.41 4.11 -8.81
N PHE A 230 -4.67 4.66 -7.62
CA PHE A 230 -3.65 5.02 -6.65
C PHE A 230 -4.01 4.44 -5.29
N PHE A 231 -3.03 3.88 -4.60
CA PHE A 231 -3.18 3.64 -3.18
C PHE A 231 -2.86 4.92 -2.41
N THR A 232 -3.58 5.16 -1.32
CA THR A 232 -3.40 6.37 -0.53
C THR A 232 -3.20 6.04 0.95
N SER A 233 -2.34 6.81 1.60
CA SER A 233 -2.12 6.76 3.05
C SER A 233 -3.02 7.75 3.80
N LEU A 234 -3.86 8.52 3.09
CA LEU A 234 -4.72 9.56 3.65
C LEU A 234 -5.85 8.94 4.48
N ARG A 235 -5.53 8.50 5.70
CA ARG A 235 -6.53 8.19 6.72
C ARG A 235 -7.22 9.47 7.21
N ASP A 236 -6.50 10.60 7.24
CA ASP A 236 -6.96 11.80 7.96
C ASP A 236 -6.36 13.12 7.42
N VAL A 237 -6.50 13.42 6.13
CA VAL A 237 -6.26 14.80 5.66
C VAL A 237 -7.61 15.48 5.43
N PRO A 238 -8.13 16.21 6.44
CA PRO A 238 -9.18 17.18 6.18
C PRO A 238 -8.55 18.29 5.34
N PHE A 239 -9.00 18.42 4.09
CA PHE A 239 -8.86 19.69 3.37
C PHE A 239 -9.94 20.66 3.84
#